data_AF-L8JXC2-F1
#
_entry.id   AF-L8JXC2-F1
#
_cell.length_a   1.000
_cell.length_b   1.000
_cell.length_c   1.000
_cell.angle_alpha   90.00
_cell.angle_beta   90.00
_cell.angle_gamma   90.00
#
_symmetry.space_group_name_H-M   'P 1'
#
loop_
_entity.id
_entity.type
_entity.pdbx_description
1 polymer ?
#
loop_
_entity_poly.entity_id
_entity_poly.type
_entity_poly.pdbx_seq_one_letter_code
_entity_poly.pdbx_strand_id
1 'polypeptide(L)'
;MYSGLNKIGRGTDEKEITINLGQPDEVDKAWEQSDGEKYFNYYDKGIQISTKNGKVVTVFLYYKSSEFSPFSGKIDVANEKTTIDDIAKAFGLPSYTSVSTVSEYGEFPGSKETYMSYDSLGVSFSFYDEKLGNIRFYKEVK
;
A
#
# COMPACT_ATOMS: atom_id res chain seq x y z
N MET A 1 14.92 -7.16 -3.18
CA MET A 1 14.54 -6.75 -1.81
C MET A 1 14.83 -5.26 -1.71
N TYR A 2 13.82 -4.40 -1.63
CA TYR A 2 14.02 -2.94 -1.48
C TYR A 2 14.47 -2.67 -0.03
N SER A 3 15.78 -2.66 0.21
CA SER A 3 16.37 -2.60 1.56
C SER A 3 15.95 -1.37 2.38
N GLY A 4 15.62 -0.26 1.71
CA GLY A 4 15.16 0.96 2.37
C GLY A 4 13.72 0.90 2.90
N LEU A 5 12.86 0.07 2.30
CA LEU A 5 11.44 0.02 2.69
C LEU A 5 11.25 -0.52 4.12
N ASN A 6 12.12 -1.44 4.55
CA ASN A 6 12.12 -1.99 5.92
C ASN A 6 12.42 -0.93 7.00
N LYS A 7 12.85 0.27 6.63
CA LYS A 7 13.09 1.41 7.53
C LYS A 7 11.94 2.42 7.55
N ILE A 8 10.95 2.25 6.67
CA ILE A 8 9.81 3.14 6.54
C ILE A 8 8.56 2.45 7.09
N GLY A 9 8.06 2.95 8.21
CA GLY A 9 6.83 2.52 8.83
C GLY A 9 6.02 3.71 9.32
N ARG A 10 4.85 3.44 9.90
CA ARG A 10 4.06 4.50 10.53
C ARG A 10 4.88 5.25 11.59
N GLY A 11 4.80 6.57 11.61
CA GLY A 11 5.52 7.42 12.56
C GLY A 11 6.96 7.76 12.15
N THR A 12 7.49 7.11 11.10
CA THR A 12 8.76 7.51 10.47
C THR A 12 8.67 8.97 10.02
N ASP A 13 9.74 9.73 10.23
CA ASP A 13 9.84 11.12 9.77
C ASP A 13 9.86 11.20 8.24
N GLU A 14 9.18 12.21 7.69
CA GLU A 14 9.14 12.49 6.24
C GLU A 14 10.56 12.52 5.63
N LYS A 15 11.53 13.07 6.35
CA LYS A 15 12.93 13.15 5.88
C LYS A 15 13.57 11.77 5.68
N GLU A 16 13.20 10.79 6.51
CA GLU A 16 13.73 9.43 6.42
C GLU A 16 13.23 8.71 5.16
N ILE A 17 12.06 9.11 4.62
CA ILE A 17 11.54 8.56 3.37
C ILE A 17 12.58 8.72 2.26
N THR A 18 13.05 9.94 2.03
CA THR A 18 14.00 10.26 0.96
C THR A 18 15.38 9.68 1.23
N ILE A 19 15.81 9.60 2.50
CA ILE A 19 17.09 8.97 2.88
C ILE A 19 17.10 7.49 2.50
N ASN A 20 15.99 6.78 2.75
CA ASN A 20 15.94 5.33 2.57
C ASN A 20 15.46 4.90 1.18
N LEU A 21 14.59 5.69 0.52
CA LEU A 21 13.99 5.34 -0.77
C LEU A 21 14.51 6.18 -1.95
N GLY A 22 15.27 7.25 -1.69
CA GLY A 22 15.70 8.22 -2.70
C GLY A 22 14.66 9.31 -2.94
N GLN A 23 14.88 10.16 -3.95
CA GLN A 23 13.89 11.17 -4.32
C GLN A 23 12.62 10.50 -4.87
N PRO A 24 11.42 10.95 -4.45
CA PRO A 24 10.17 10.54 -5.10
C PRO A 24 10.10 11.14 -6.51
N ASP A 25 9.31 10.50 -7.37
CA ASP A 25 9.00 11.02 -8.70
C ASP A 25 8.09 12.25 -8.59
N GLU A 26 7.18 12.23 -7.60
CA GLU A 26 6.25 13.32 -7.31
C GLU A 26 5.90 13.40 -5.82
N VAL A 27 5.60 14.62 -5.35
CA VAL A 27 5.06 14.87 -4.01
C VAL A 27 3.77 15.66 -4.11
N ASP A 28 2.64 14.98 -3.93
CA ASP A 28 1.31 15.59 -3.96
C ASP A 28 0.87 16.06 -2.58
N LYS A 29 0.08 17.13 -2.54
CA LYS A 29 -0.71 17.49 -1.37
C LYS A 29 -2.11 16.92 -1.56
N ALA A 30 -2.66 16.26 -0.53
CA ALA A 30 -3.95 15.59 -0.66
C ALA A 30 -5.05 16.55 -1.12
N TRP A 31 -5.14 17.73 -0.48
CA TRP A 31 -6.02 18.85 -0.83
C TRP A 31 -5.43 20.17 -0.30
N GLU A 32 -5.80 21.33 -0.86
CA GLU A 32 -5.35 22.63 -0.34
C GLU A 32 -5.71 22.88 1.15
N GLN A 33 -6.72 22.18 1.67
CA GLN A 33 -7.19 22.27 3.06
C GLN A 33 -6.75 21.10 3.95
N SER A 34 -6.05 20.10 3.40
CA SER A 34 -5.52 18.99 4.21
C SER A 34 -4.20 19.42 4.84
N ASP A 35 -4.28 20.18 5.92
CA ASP A 35 -3.09 20.67 6.61
C ASP A 35 -2.17 19.51 6.97
N GLY A 36 -1.00 19.50 6.32
CA GLY A 36 0.10 18.58 6.60
C GLY A 36 0.01 17.20 5.94
N GLU A 37 -0.99 16.89 5.09
CA GLU A 37 -1.05 15.62 4.36
C GLU A 37 -0.33 15.69 3.00
N LYS A 38 0.56 14.73 2.75
CA LYS A 38 1.30 14.61 1.50
C LYS A 38 1.37 13.15 1.04
N TYR A 39 1.53 12.96 -0.26
CA TYR A 39 1.81 11.67 -0.87
C TYR A 39 3.16 11.74 -1.58
N PHE A 40 4.05 10.81 -1.24
CA PHE A 40 5.34 10.61 -1.90
C PHE A 40 5.18 9.48 -2.88
N ASN A 41 5.11 9.79 -4.17
CA ASN A 41 4.86 8.83 -5.24
C ASN A 41 6.20 8.36 -5.83
N TYR A 42 6.41 7.05 -5.85
CA TYR A 42 7.49 6.40 -6.55
C TYR A 42 6.88 5.50 -7.63
N TYR A 43 6.43 6.12 -8.73
CA TYR A 43 5.67 5.47 -9.80
C TYR A 43 6.40 4.26 -10.35
N ASP A 44 7.70 4.40 -10.63
CA ASP A 44 8.52 3.32 -11.20
C ASP A 44 8.80 2.18 -10.22
N LYS A 45 8.53 2.38 -8.92
CA LYS A 45 8.77 1.38 -7.87
C LYS A 45 7.50 0.70 -7.39
N GLY A 46 6.32 1.18 -7.76
CA GLY A 46 5.07 0.65 -7.21
C GLY A 46 4.85 1.02 -5.75
N ILE A 47 5.38 2.16 -5.30
CA ILE A 47 5.32 2.58 -3.89
C ILE A 47 4.70 3.97 -3.80
N GLN A 48 3.73 4.13 -2.92
CA GLN A 48 3.26 5.43 -2.46
C GLN A 48 3.35 5.48 -0.94
N ILE A 49 3.73 6.63 -0.39
CA ILE A 49 3.75 6.84 1.06
C ILE A 49 2.93 8.08 1.39
N SER A 50 1.92 7.91 2.24
CA SER A 50 1.20 9.06 2.79
C SER A 50 1.84 9.52 4.09
N THR A 51 1.96 10.83 4.25
CA THR A 51 2.36 11.46 5.50
C THR A 51 1.26 12.38 6.00
N LYS A 52 1.26 12.62 7.31
CA LYS A 52 0.45 13.63 7.98
C LYS A 52 1.30 14.31 9.04
N ASN A 53 1.33 15.64 9.03
CA ASN A 53 2.15 16.44 9.94
C ASN A 53 3.64 16.01 9.93
N GLY A 54 4.17 15.68 8.75
CA GLY A 54 5.57 15.27 8.56
C GLY A 54 5.89 13.85 9.04
N LYS A 55 4.88 13.03 9.36
CA LYS A 55 5.05 11.64 9.80
C LYS A 55 4.33 10.69 8.85
N VAL A 56 4.95 9.56 8.52
CA VAL A 56 4.33 8.49 7.72
C VAL A 56 3.08 7.96 8.41
N VAL A 57 1.98 7.85 7.67
CA VAL A 57 0.72 7.27 8.15
C VAL A 57 0.45 5.94 7.46
N THR A 58 0.63 5.89 6.13
CA THR A 58 0.38 4.68 5.34
C THR A 58 1.48 4.48 4.30
N VAL A 59 1.88 3.22 4.10
CA VAL A 59 2.71 2.77 2.99
C VAL A 59 1.84 1.90 2.08
N PHE A 60 1.81 2.23 0.79
CA PHE A 60 1.10 1.49 -0.24
C PHE A 60 2.09 0.79 -1.15
N LEU A 61 1.89 -0.51 -1.36
CA LEU A 61 2.65 -1.32 -2.33
C LEU A 61 1.70 -1.80 -3.41
N TYR A 62 1.88 -1.34 -4.63
CA TYR A 62 1.01 -1.63 -5.76
C TYR A 62 1.59 -2.77 -6.59
N TYR A 63 0.92 -3.91 -6.60
CA TYR A 63 1.23 -5.04 -7.50
C TYR A 63 0.42 -4.97 -8.81
N LYS A 64 -0.69 -4.23 -8.79
CA LYS A 64 -1.49 -3.85 -9.95
C LYS A 64 -1.92 -2.39 -9.77
N SER A 65 -1.57 -1.54 -10.72
CA SER A 65 -2.03 -0.14 -10.79
C SER A 65 -2.09 0.34 -12.24
N SER A 66 -2.92 1.34 -12.54
CA SER A 66 -2.87 2.07 -13.81
C SER A 66 -1.82 3.17 -13.84
N GLU A 67 -1.40 3.67 -12.68
CA GLU A 67 -0.48 4.80 -12.54
C GLU A 67 0.92 4.37 -12.10
N PHE A 68 1.01 3.31 -11.30
CA PHE A 68 2.27 2.81 -10.76
C PHE A 68 2.73 1.54 -11.48
N SER A 69 4.04 1.45 -11.72
CA SER A 69 4.66 0.18 -12.10
C SER A 69 4.47 -0.87 -11.00
N PRO A 70 4.31 -2.16 -11.33
CA PRO A 70 4.18 -3.20 -10.31
C PRO A 70 5.40 -3.25 -9.38
N PHE A 71 5.14 -3.21 -8.07
CA PHE A 71 6.12 -3.43 -7.04
C PHE A 71 6.70 -4.84 -7.19
N SER A 72 8.01 -4.90 -7.42
CA SER A 72 8.74 -6.15 -7.67
C SER A 72 9.24 -6.84 -6.39
N GLY A 73 8.93 -6.27 -5.23
CA GLY A 73 9.32 -6.81 -3.94
C GLY A 73 8.33 -7.81 -3.36
N LYS A 74 8.74 -8.39 -2.22
CA LYS A 74 7.94 -9.30 -1.41
C LYS A 74 7.93 -8.79 0.02
N ILE A 75 6.77 -8.84 0.66
CA ILE A 75 6.62 -8.59 2.11
C ILE A 75 6.03 -9.84 2.75
N ASP A 76 6.72 -10.39 3.76
CA ASP A 76 6.37 -11.65 4.42
C ASP A 76 6.10 -12.80 3.44
N VAL A 77 4.83 -13.15 3.20
CA VAL A 77 4.43 -14.15 2.20
C VAL A 77 3.93 -13.52 0.90
N ALA A 78 3.60 -12.23 0.91
CA ALA A 78 2.89 -11.53 -0.14
C ALA A 78 3.83 -11.03 -1.25
N ASN A 79 3.50 -11.40 -2.48
CA ASN A 79 4.10 -10.97 -3.74
C ASN A 79 3.03 -10.98 -4.85
N GLU A 80 3.41 -10.72 -6.10
CA GLU A 80 2.50 -10.57 -7.24
C GLU A 80 1.67 -11.83 -7.56
N LYS A 81 2.10 -13.02 -7.09
CA LYS A 81 1.43 -14.31 -7.30
C LYS A 81 0.60 -14.75 -6.10
N THR A 82 0.63 -14.00 -5.00
CA THR A 82 -0.05 -14.37 -3.76
C THR A 82 -1.56 -14.35 -3.97
N THR A 83 -2.21 -15.38 -3.43
CA THR A 83 -3.67 -15.54 -3.45
C THR A 83 -4.30 -15.14 -2.12
N ILE A 84 -5.63 -15.03 -2.10
CA ILE A 84 -6.41 -14.82 -0.86
C ILE A 84 -6.12 -15.93 0.17
N ASP A 85 -6.03 -17.19 -0.29
CA ASP A 85 -5.75 -18.34 0.58
C ASP A 85 -4.35 -18.29 1.18
N ASP A 86 -3.36 -17.83 0.42
CA ASP A 86 -1.99 -17.68 0.93
C ASP A 86 -1.94 -16.63 2.05
N ILE A 87 -2.68 -15.52 1.89
CA ILE A 87 -2.80 -14.50 2.94
C ILE A 87 -3.53 -15.06 4.16
N ALA A 88 -4.66 -15.74 3.97
CA ALA A 88 -5.42 -16.32 5.08
C ALA A 88 -4.60 -17.37 5.86
N LYS A 89 -3.76 -18.17 5.17
CA LYS A 89 -2.86 -19.13 5.82
C LYS A 89 -1.75 -18.46 6.63
N ALA A 90 -1.22 -17.34 6.14
CA ALA A 90 -0.09 -16.67 6.79
C ALA A 90 -0.51 -15.73 7.92
N PHE A 91 -1.62 -15.01 7.74
CA PHE A 91 -2.10 -13.98 8.67
C PHE A 91 -3.27 -14.44 9.55
N GLY A 92 -3.87 -15.59 9.24
CA GLY A 92 -5.05 -16.10 9.92
C GLY A 92 -6.35 -15.48 9.39
N LEU A 93 -7.37 -15.40 10.25
CA LEU A 93 -8.64 -14.78 9.87
C LEU A 93 -8.52 -13.24 9.88
N PRO A 94 -8.99 -12.56 8.82
CA PRO A 94 -9.02 -11.11 8.79
C PRO A 94 -10.00 -10.55 9.81
N SER A 95 -9.73 -9.35 10.32
CA SER A 95 -10.65 -8.57 11.15
C SER A 95 -11.91 -8.20 10.39
N TYR A 96 -11.77 -7.93 9.08
CA TYR A 96 -12.85 -7.54 8.20
C TYR A 96 -12.56 -8.02 6.78
N THR A 97 -13.62 -8.38 6.05
CA THR A 97 -13.55 -8.72 4.63
C THR A 97 -14.76 -8.16 3.92
N SER A 98 -14.56 -7.64 2.71
CA SER A 98 -15.64 -7.24 1.82
C SER A 98 -15.37 -7.68 0.39
N VAL A 99 -16.47 -7.86 -0.35
CA VAL A 99 -16.45 -8.12 -1.78
C VAL A 99 -17.32 -7.08 -2.45
N SER A 100 -16.78 -6.40 -3.44
CA SER A 100 -17.45 -5.31 -4.17
C SER A 100 -17.09 -5.36 -5.64
N THR A 101 -17.89 -4.71 -6.48
CA THR A 101 -17.51 -4.41 -7.86
C THR A 101 -16.95 -2.99 -7.91
N VAL A 102 -15.79 -2.82 -8.51
CA VAL A 102 -15.17 -1.50 -8.69
C VAL A 102 -16.04 -0.67 -9.64
N SER A 103 -16.34 0.56 -9.24
CA SER A 103 -17.20 1.47 -10.02
C SER A 103 -16.57 1.88 -11.35
N GLU A 104 -17.36 2.48 -12.24
CA GLU A 104 -16.88 2.97 -13.54
C GLU A 104 -15.80 4.06 -13.45
N TYR A 105 -15.70 4.73 -12.29
CA TYR A 105 -14.70 5.76 -12.00
C TYR A 105 -13.53 5.24 -11.16
N GLY A 106 -13.53 3.95 -10.78
CA GLY A 106 -12.45 3.34 -10.03
C GLY A 106 -11.25 2.97 -10.91
N GLU A 107 -10.14 2.55 -10.28
CA GLU A 107 -8.90 2.22 -10.99
C GLU A 107 -9.04 1.00 -11.92
N PHE A 108 -9.89 0.03 -11.54
CA PHE A 108 -10.18 -1.17 -12.34
C PHE A 108 -11.68 -1.36 -12.56
N PRO A 109 -12.34 -0.52 -13.38
CA PRO A 109 -13.79 -0.57 -13.57
C PRO A 109 -14.33 -1.96 -13.87
N GLY A 110 -15.37 -2.39 -13.14
CA GLY A 110 -16.03 -3.68 -13.33
C GLY A 110 -15.29 -4.89 -12.72
N SER A 111 -14.03 -4.75 -12.30
CA SER A 111 -13.34 -5.82 -11.57
C SER A 111 -14.02 -6.13 -10.25
N LYS A 112 -13.98 -7.40 -9.84
CA LYS A 112 -14.40 -7.82 -8.50
C LYS A 112 -13.26 -7.55 -7.52
N GLU A 113 -13.46 -6.61 -6.61
CA GLU A 113 -12.55 -6.37 -5.51
C GLU A 113 -12.89 -7.27 -4.32
N THR A 114 -11.87 -7.94 -3.78
CA THR A 114 -11.93 -8.52 -2.43
C THR A 114 -10.95 -7.77 -1.55
N TYR A 115 -11.47 -7.14 -0.50
CA TYR A 115 -10.67 -6.41 0.48
C TYR A 115 -10.61 -7.21 1.79
N MET A 116 -9.41 -7.31 2.36
CA MET A 116 -9.17 -7.98 3.64
C MET A 116 -8.35 -7.05 4.55
N SER A 117 -8.83 -6.77 5.76
CA SER A 117 -8.04 -6.03 6.76
C SER A 117 -7.69 -6.90 7.96
N TYR A 118 -6.47 -6.70 8.46
CA TYR A 118 -5.94 -7.32 9.66
C TYR A 118 -5.59 -6.19 10.64
N ASP A 119 -6.62 -5.58 11.23
CA ASP A 119 -6.48 -4.31 11.96
C ASP A 119 -5.50 -4.40 13.12
N SER A 120 -5.40 -5.55 13.80
CA SER A 120 -4.44 -5.78 14.88
C SER A 120 -2.99 -5.69 14.39
N LEU A 121 -2.73 -6.16 13.17
CA LEU A 121 -1.44 -6.14 12.49
C LEU A 121 -1.22 -4.85 11.68
N GLY A 122 -2.28 -4.10 11.42
CA GLY A 122 -2.22 -2.83 10.69
C GLY A 122 -1.86 -2.98 9.23
N VAL A 123 -2.32 -4.05 8.61
CA VAL A 123 -2.15 -4.34 7.19
C VAL A 123 -3.50 -4.62 6.55
N SER A 124 -3.65 -4.25 5.28
CA SER A 124 -4.78 -4.67 4.47
C SER A 124 -4.35 -5.01 3.05
N PHE A 125 -5.13 -5.87 2.40
CA PHE A 125 -4.91 -6.37 1.07
C PHE A 125 -6.14 -6.11 0.21
N SER A 126 -5.96 -5.58 -0.99
CA SER A 126 -6.99 -5.55 -2.04
C SER A 126 -6.61 -6.52 -3.14
N PHE A 127 -7.53 -7.39 -3.52
CA PHE A 127 -7.42 -8.28 -4.67
C PHE A 127 -8.43 -7.86 -5.73
N TYR A 128 -8.00 -7.75 -6.99
CA TYR A 128 -8.88 -7.47 -8.14
C TYR A 128 -8.91 -8.68 -9.06
N ASP A 129 -10.09 -9.26 -9.24
CA ASP A 129 -10.28 -10.51 -9.99
C ASP A 129 -9.33 -11.61 -9.50
N GLU A 130 -9.29 -11.77 -8.16
CA GLU A 130 -8.49 -12.75 -7.42
C GLU A 130 -6.97 -12.55 -7.49
N LYS A 131 -6.48 -11.47 -8.12
CA LYS A 131 -5.06 -11.12 -8.18
C LYS A 131 -4.73 -10.03 -7.18
N LEU A 132 -3.60 -10.16 -6.48
CA LEU A 132 -3.15 -9.14 -5.53
C LEU A 132 -2.97 -7.80 -6.24
N GLY A 133 -3.74 -6.79 -5.80
CA GLY A 133 -3.72 -5.44 -6.34
C GLY A 133 -2.79 -4.54 -5.56
N ASN A 134 -3.06 -4.37 -4.27
CA ASN A 134 -2.21 -3.59 -3.38
C ASN A 134 -2.19 -4.12 -1.95
N ILE A 135 -1.11 -3.77 -1.25
CA ILE A 135 -0.96 -3.93 0.19
C ILE A 135 -0.86 -2.54 0.80
N ARG A 136 -1.53 -2.33 1.93
CA ARG A 136 -1.45 -1.09 2.71
C ARG A 136 -0.97 -1.41 4.12
N PHE A 137 0.08 -0.75 4.57
CA PHE A 137 0.56 -0.78 5.94
C PHE A 137 0.23 0.55 6.62
N TYR A 138 -0.55 0.50 7.68
CA TYR A 138 -1.00 1.66 8.45
C TYR A 138 -0.74 1.51 9.95
N LYS A 139 0.06 0.49 10.33
CA LYS A 139 0.78 0.39 11.60
C LYS A 139 2.25 0.13 11.34
N GLU A 140 3.07 0.22 12.37
CA GLU A 140 4.49 -0.11 12.31
C GLU A 140 4.69 -1.55 11.79
N VAL A 141 5.47 -1.68 10.71
CA VAL A 141 6.03 -2.97 10.30
C VAL A 141 7.20 -3.24 11.25
N LYS A 142 7.11 -4.29 12.06
CA LYS A 142 8.14 -4.65 13.05
C LYS A 142 9.38 -5.25 12.41
#